data_AF-A0A4U6U6H6-F1
#
_entry.id   AF-A0A4U6U6H6-F1
#
_cell.length_a   1.000
_cell.length_b   1.000
_cell.length_c   1.000
_cell.angle_alpha   90.00
_cell.angle_beta   90.00
_cell.angle_gamma   90.00
#
_symmetry.space_group_name_H-M   'P 1'
#
loop_
_entity.id
_entity.type
_entity.pdbx_description
1 polymer ?
#
loop_
_entity_poly.entity_id
_entity_poly.type
_entity_poly.pdbx_seq_one_letter_code
_entity_poly.pdbx_strand_id
1 'polypeptide(L)' 'MGNALSLTDMPLGIAIHNIEITRGRGRQLARAAGAVAKLIAKEGKLATLRLPSGEVHLVSQNCLATVGQVGNVGVN' A
#
# COMPACT_ATOMS: atom_id res chain seq x y z
N MET A 1 10.67 8.71 5.95
CA MET A 1 10.22 8.01 7.18
C MET A 1 8.95 7.26 6.84
N GLY A 2 8.87 5.96 7.13
CA GLY A 2 7.67 5.17 6.84
C GLY A 2 7.57 4.02 7.83
N ASN A 3 6.52 4.01 8.63
CA ASN A 3 6.22 2.90 9.54
C ASN A 3 5.48 1.81 8.76
N ALA A 4 5.95 0.58 8.88
CA ALA A 4 5.27 -0.58 8.33
C ALA A 4 4.17 -1.02 9.30
N LEU A 5 2.92 -0.97 8.87
CA LEU A 5 1.74 -1.34 9.66
C LEU A 5 0.88 -2.33 8.87
N SER A 6 -0.02 -3.03 9.55
CA SER A 6 -1.06 -3.79 8.87
C SER A 6 -2.09 -2.84 8.26
N LEU A 7 -2.68 -3.22 7.12
CA LEU A 7 -3.70 -2.41 6.46
C LEU A 7 -4.93 -2.18 7.35
N THR A 8 -5.20 -3.10 8.27
CA THR A 8 -6.24 -2.94 9.30
C THR A 8 -6.06 -1.64 10.11
N ASP A 9 -4.84 -1.38 10.60
CA ASP A 9 -4.50 -0.25 11.47
C ASP A 9 -4.32 1.07 10.71
N MET A 10 -4.16 1.00 9.38
CA MET A 10 -3.97 2.16 8.54
C MET A 10 -5.28 2.92 8.26
N PRO A 11 -5.36 4.24 8.45
CA PRO A 11 -6.56 5.01 8.12
C PRO A 11 -6.86 5.00 6.61
N LEU A 12 -8.14 5.08 6.24
CA LEU A 12 -8.54 5.21 4.83
C LEU A 12 -8.03 6.53 4.25
N GLY A 13 -7.67 6.53 2.97
CA GLY A 13 -7.23 7.70 2.21
C GLY A 13 -5.72 7.99 2.25
N ILE A 14 -4.95 7.27 3.07
CA ILE A 14 -3.49 7.49 3.15
C ILE A 14 -2.74 6.91 1.94
N ALA A 15 -1.61 7.53 1.64
CA ALA A 15 -0.60 7.01 0.72
C ALA A 15 0.22 5.91 1.40
N ILE A 16 0.34 4.77 0.72
CA ILE A 16 1.10 3.60 1.17
C ILE A 16 1.95 3.05 0.02
N HIS A 17 3.06 2.40 0.36
CA HIS A 17 3.94 1.73 -0.58
C HIS A 17 4.47 0.42 0.03
N ASN A 18 5.22 -0.35 -0.75
CA ASN A 18 5.81 -1.61 -0.31
C ASN A 18 4.74 -2.56 0.27
N ILE A 19 3.72 -2.86 -0.54
CA ILE A 19 2.53 -3.59 -0.10
C ILE A 19 2.73 -5.08 -0.30
N GLU A 20 2.35 -5.86 0.70
CA GLU A 20 2.25 -7.31 0.63
C GLU A 20 0.92 -7.75 -0.02
N ILE A 21 0.99 -8.55 -1.08
CA ILE A 21 -0.21 -9.08 -1.77
C ILE A 21 -0.77 -10.28 -1.01
N THR A 22 0.12 -11.14 -0.53
CA THR A 22 -0.19 -12.38 0.17
C THR A 22 0.62 -12.43 1.45
N ARG A 23 -0.05 -12.57 2.60
CA ARG A 23 0.61 -12.72 3.90
C ARG A 23 1.73 -13.77 3.81
N GLY A 24 2.93 -13.40 4.24
CA GLY A 24 4.09 -14.28 4.32
C GLY A 24 4.86 -14.47 3.01
N ARG A 25 4.37 -13.96 1.86
CA ARG A 25 5.14 -13.95 0.60
C ARG A 25 5.99 -12.70 0.43
N GLY A 26 5.99 -11.79 1.41
CA GLY A 26 6.76 -10.57 1.36
C GLY A 26 6.12 -9.50 0.46
N ARG A 27 6.70 -8.29 0.54
CA ARG A 27 6.19 -7.09 -0.11
C ARG A 27 6.50 -7.13 -1.61
N GLN A 28 5.47 -7.10 -2.44
CA GLN A 28 5.57 -7.31 -3.89
C GLN A 28 5.09 -6.09 -4.69
N LEU A 29 4.10 -5.35 -4.16
CA LEU A 29 3.50 -4.19 -4.82
C LEU A 29 4.15 -2.87 -4.40
N ALA A 30 4.11 -1.89 -5.30
CA ALA A 30 4.59 -0.53 -5.07
C ALA A 30 6.05 -0.46 -4.55
N ARG A 31 6.94 -1.25 -5.18
CA ARG A 31 8.39 -1.27 -4.90
C ARG A 31 9.21 -0.34 -5.81
N ALA A 32 8.65 0.07 -6.95
CA ALA A 32 9.33 0.98 -7.87
C ALA A 32 9.44 2.39 -7.27
N ALA A 33 10.49 3.12 -7.65
CA ALA A 33 10.63 4.53 -7.30
C ALA A 33 9.40 5.32 -7.76
N GLY A 34 8.83 6.13 -6.86
CA GLY A 34 7.61 6.90 -7.14
C GLY A 34 6.30 6.11 -7.07
N ALA A 35 6.32 4.78 -6.88
CA ALA A 35 5.10 4.01 -6.73
C ALA A 35 4.41 4.32 -5.39
N VAL A 36 3.16 4.76 -5.47
CA VAL A 36 2.31 5.06 -4.32
C VAL A 36 0.92 4.51 -4.56
N ALA A 37 0.42 3.71 -3.63
CA ALA A 37 -0.96 3.27 -3.62
C ALA A 37 -1.75 4.06 -2.57
N LYS A 38 -3.07 4.17 -2.75
CA LYS A 38 -3.97 4.74 -1.75
C LYS A 38 -4.93 3.69 -1.23
N LEU A 39 -5.09 3.64 0.08
CA LEU A 39 -6.11 2.79 0.69
C LEU A 39 -7.48 3.45 0.52
N ILE A 40 -8.34 2.91 -0.33
CA ILE A 40 -9.64 3.51 -0.67
C ILE A 40 -10.80 2.89 0.11
N ALA A 41 -10.74 1.59 0.40
CA ALA A 41 -11.76 0.93 1.20
C ALA A 41 -11.18 -0.21 2.03
N LYS A 42 -11.90 -0.58 3.08
CA LYS A 42 -11.63 -1.72 3.95
C LYS A 42 -12.96 -2.42 4.21
N GLU A 43 -13.14 -3.60 3.64
CA GLU A 43 -14.39 -4.35 3.73
C GLU A 43 -14.12 -5.77 4.21
N GLY A 44 -14.73 -6.15 5.33
CA GLY A 44 -14.56 -7.46 5.94
C GLY A 44 -13.08 -7.78 6.20
N LYS A 45 -12.52 -8.74 5.46
CA LYS A 45 -11.12 -9.19 5.57
C LYS A 45 -10.23 -8.67 4.45
N LEU A 46 -10.77 -7.86 3.54
CA LEU A 46 -10.08 -7.32 2.37
C LEU A 46 -9.95 -5.79 2.47
N ALA A 47 -8.85 -5.29 1.92
CA ALA A 47 -8.54 -3.90 1.75
C ALA A 47 -8.44 -3.61 0.25
N THR A 48 -9.08 -2.53 -0.17
CA THR A 48 -9.08 -2.06 -1.54
C THR A 48 -8.06 -0.95 -1.67
N LEU A 49 -7.11 -1.17 -2.57
CA LEU A 49 -6.00 -0.27 -2.84
C LEU A 49 -6.14 0.29 -4.25
N ARG A 50 -5.89 1.59 -4.42
CA ARG A 50 -5.80 2.24 -5.71
C ARG A 50 -4.34 2.51 -6.04
N LEU A 51 -3.86 1.92 -7.12
CA LEU A 51 -2.55 2.17 -7.68
C LEU A 51 -2.49 3.54 -8.37
N PRO A 52 -1.30 4.12 -8.57
CA PRO A 52 -1.17 5.44 -9.20
C PRO A 52 -1.55 5.39 -10.69
N SER A 53 -1.53 4.20 -11.31
CA SER A 53 -2.07 3.94 -12.65
C SER A 53 -3.60 4.07 -12.73
N GLY A 54 -4.30 4.18 -11.60
CA GLY A 54 -5.76 4.15 -11.52
C GLY A 54 -6.33 2.74 -11.32
N GLU A 55 -5.50 1.71 -11.44
CA GLU A 55 -5.90 0.32 -11.21
C GLU A 55 -6.26 0.08 -9.74
N VAL A 56 -7.28 -0.75 -9.51
CA VAL A 56 -7.76 -1.10 -8.18
C VAL A 56 -7.37 -2.54 -7.88
N HIS A 57 -6.74 -2.76 -6.73
CA HIS A 57 -6.28 -4.05 -6.28
C HIS A 57 -6.87 -4.39 -4.92
N LEU A 58 -7.33 -5.63 -4.75
CA LEU A 58 -7.85 -6.15 -3.49
C LEU A 58 -6.77 -7.00 -2.82
N VAL A 59 -6.48 -6.70 -1.56
CA VAL A 59 -5.50 -7.45 -0.75
C VAL A 59 -6.10 -7.77 0.61
N SER A 60 -5.53 -8.73 1.34
CA SER A 60 -6.00 -9.00 2.69
C SER A 60 -5.63 -7.85 3.63
N GLN A 61 -6.55 -7.42 4.51
CA GLN A 61 -6.27 -6.36 5.51
C GLN A 61 -5.11 -6.72 6.45
N ASN A 62 -4.91 -8.01 6.58
CA ASN A 62 -3.86 -8.66 7.30
C ASN A 62 -2.46 -8.48 6.65
N CYS A 63 -2.36 -8.02 5.42
CA CYS A 63 -1.07 -7.76 4.77
C CYS A 63 -0.40 -6.51 5.35
N LEU A 64 0.93 -6.49 5.29
CA LEU A 64 1.72 -5.34 5.70
C LEU A 64 1.92 -4.35 4.54
N ALA A 65 1.86 -3.07 4.86
CA ALA A 65 2.25 -1.99 3.96
C ALA A 65 3.04 -0.93 4.74
N THR A 66 3.75 -0.06 4.03
CA THR A 66 4.47 1.06 4.64
C THR A 66 3.74 2.36 4.37
N VAL A 67 3.47 3.13 5.41
CA VAL A 67 2.87 4.47 5.27
C VAL A 67 3.84 5.42 4.59
N GLY A 68 3.33 6.21 3.64
CA GLY A 68 4.08 7.20 2.87
C GLY A 68 4.34 6.73 1.43
N GLN A 69 5.22 7.45 0.75
CA GLN A 69 5.64 7.18 -0.62
C GLN A 69 7.10 6.70 -0.65
N VAL A 70 7.47 5.87 -1.63
CA VAL A 70 8.88 5.52 -1.88
C VAL A 70 9.65 6.81 -2.14
N GLY A 71 10.61 7.13 -1.28
CA GLY A 71 11.43 8.33 -1.40
C GLY A 71 12.24 8.31 -2.69
N ASN A 72 11.81 9.11 -3.68
CA ASN A 72 12.58 9.71 -4.78
C ASN A 72 11.63 10.55 -5.67
N VAL A 73 10.86 11.47 -5.08
CA VAL A 73 9.95 12.37 -5.85
C VAL A 73 10.71 13.60 -6.37
N GLY A 74 12.03 13.50 -6.44
CA GLY A 74 12.95 14.60 -6.74
C GLY A 74 14.10 14.18 -7.63
N VAL A 75 13.80 13.48 -8.73
CA VAL A 75 14.69 13.47 -9.89
C VAL A 75 13.96 14.20 -11.02
N ASN A 76 14.08 15.52 -10.98
CA ASN A 76 13.91 16.39 -12.13
C ASN A 76 15.30 16.72 -12.68
#